data_AF-R7VHV6-F1
#
_entry.id   AF-R7VHV6-F1
#
_cell.length_a   1.000
_cell.length_b   1.000
_cell.length_c   1.000
_cell.angle_alpha   90.00
_cell.angle_beta   90.00
_cell.angle_gamma   90.00
#
_symmetry.space_group_name_H-M   'P 1'
#
loop_
_entity.id
_entity.type
_entity.pdbx_description
1 polymer ?
#
loop_
_entity_poly.entity_id
_entity_poly.type
_entity_poly.pdbx_seq_one_letter_code
_entity_poly.pdbx_strand_id
1 'polypeptide(L)'
;WSDLAQKQLQDDLESKLPRTAKAENLVLFIGDGMGMSTLTAARWHKAEAEGTKAVETMLQWDKWPASGMSKTYNVDRMTPDSAGTATAFSCGEKARYGTLGVNQYVKRGDCAAVETNQVQSMIHIA
;
A
#
# COMPACT_ATOMS: atom_id res chain seq x y z
N TRP A 1 29.50 4.96 7.72
CA TRP A 1 28.40 5.76 7.18
C TRP A 1 28.69 6.27 5.78
N SER A 2 29.82 6.93 5.51
CA SER A 2 30.19 7.37 4.15
C SER A 2 30.24 6.23 3.13
N ASP A 3 30.91 5.13 3.47
CA ASP A 3 31.01 3.96 2.57
C ASP A 3 29.63 3.34 2.28
N LEU A 4 28.75 3.29 3.29
CA LEU A 4 27.38 2.80 3.15
C LEU A 4 26.56 3.70 2.20
N ALA A 5 26.67 5.02 2.38
CA ALA A 5 25.97 5.98 1.53
C ALA A 5 26.47 5.93 0.09
N GLN A 6 27.78 5.79 -0.12
CA GLN A 6 28.37 5.68 -1.45
C GLN A 6 27.95 4.39 -2.15
N LYS A 7 27.85 3.28 -1.41
CA LYS A 7 27.29 2.03 -1.92
C LYS A 7 25.82 2.19 -2.31
N GLN A 8 24.98 2.77 -1.45
CA GLN A 8 23.57 2.98 -1.76
C GLN A 8 23.38 3.85 -3.01
N LEU A 9 24.17 4.93 -3.14
CA LEU A 9 24.14 5.78 -4.33
C LEU A 9 24.50 5.01 -5.60
N GLN A 10 25.52 4.14 -5.54
CA GLN A 10 25.90 3.31 -6.67
C GLN A 10 24.77 2.32 -7.03
N ASP A 11 24.18 1.67 -6.03
CA ASP A 11 23.05 0.74 -6.21
C ASP A 11 21.84 1.46 -6.85
N ASP A 12 21.52 2.69 -6.42
CA ASP A 12 20.42 3.49 -6.95
C ASP A 12 20.67 3.90 -8.42
N LEU A 13 21.91 4.29 -8.77
CA LEU A 13 22.31 4.63 -10.14
C LEU A 13 22.25 3.39 -11.06
N GLU A 14 22.60 2.22 -10.55
CA GLU A 14 22.56 0.95 -11.29
C GLU A 14 21.16 0.35 -11.41
N SER A 15 20.25 0.66 -10.48
CA SER A 15 18.88 0.12 -10.43
C SER A 15 18.01 0.45 -11.66
N LYS A 16 18.49 1.33 -12.55
CA LYS A 16 17.93 1.72 -13.86
C LYS A 16 16.48 2.22 -13.81
N LEU A 17 16.35 3.49 -14.20
CA LEU A 17 15.26 4.19 -14.91
C LEU A 17 13.92 3.44 -15.11
N PRO A 18 12.78 4.15 -15.01
CA PRO A 18 11.44 3.56 -15.00
C PRO A 18 11.25 2.55 -16.13
N ARG A 19 10.85 1.32 -15.78
CA ARG A 19 10.44 0.32 -16.76
C ARG A 19 9.25 0.87 -17.54
N THR A 20 9.46 1.20 -18.81
CA THR A 20 8.44 1.77 -19.70
C THR A 20 7.59 0.69 -20.39
N ALA A 21 8.00 -0.58 -20.31
CA ALA A 21 7.23 -1.69 -20.85
C ALA A 21 5.92 -1.89 -20.08
N LYS A 22 4.85 -2.26 -20.80
CA LYS A 22 3.57 -2.63 -20.19
C LYS A 22 3.77 -3.84 -19.27
N ALA A 23 3.25 -3.76 -18.04
CA ALA A 23 3.26 -4.89 -17.12
C ALA A 23 2.27 -5.97 -17.59
N GLU A 24 2.73 -7.21 -17.67
CA GLU A 24 1.88 -8.37 -17.99
C GLU A 24 1.15 -8.92 -16.76
N ASN A 25 1.77 -8.81 -15.59
CA ASN A 25 1.26 -9.36 -14.34
C ASN A 25 1.24 -8.26 -13.27
N LEU A 26 0.19 -8.27 -12.45
CA LEU A 26 0.04 -7.37 -11.31
C LEU A 26 -0.07 -8.20 -10.03
N VAL A 27 0.79 -7.90 -9.06
CA VAL A 27 0.75 -8.50 -7.72
C VAL A 27 0.69 -7.36 -6.70
N LEU A 28 -0.35 -7.36 -5.88
CA LEU A 28 -0.56 -6.36 -4.82
C LEU A 28 -0.51 -7.06 -3.46
N PHE A 29 0.48 -6.68 -2.64
CA PHE A 29 0.58 -7.14 -1.24
C PHE A 29 -0.07 -6.11 -0.32
N ILE A 30 -1.02 -6.56 0.52
CA ILE A 30 -1.78 -5.71 1.44
C ILE A 30 -1.46 -6.16 2.86
N GLY A 31 -0.77 -5.30 3.63
CA GLY A 31 -0.67 -5.45 5.08
C GLY A 31 -1.76 -4.63 5.76
N ASP A 32 -2.87 -5.27 6.14
CA ASP A 32 -3.94 -4.61 6.87
C ASP A 32 -3.43 -4.14 8.24
N GLY A 33 -3.64 -2.87 8.57
CA GLY A 33 -3.09 -2.23 9.78
C GLY A 33 -1.56 -2.07 9.80
N MET A 34 -0.85 -2.34 8.70
CA MET A 34 0.62 -2.30 8.64
C MET A 34 1.16 -0.89 8.39
N GLY A 35 1.08 -0.03 9.41
CA GLY A 35 1.68 1.30 9.38
C GLY A 35 3.21 1.31 9.51
N MET A 36 3.81 2.49 9.44
CA MET A 36 5.27 2.68 9.54
C MET A 36 5.87 2.17 10.86
N SER A 37 5.14 2.32 11.96
CA SER A 37 5.53 1.78 13.27
C SER A 37 5.56 0.25 13.25
N THR A 38 4.54 -0.39 12.69
CA THR A 38 4.46 -1.85 12.53
C THR A 38 5.61 -2.36 11.67
N LEU A 39 5.94 -1.68 10.57
CA LEU A 39 7.09 -2.03 9.72
C LEU A 39 8.42 -1.95 10.48
N THR A 40 8.59 -0.93 11.31
CA THR A 40 9.81 -0.75 12.11
C THR A 40 9.92 -1.82 13.20
N ALA A 41 8.81 -2.14 13.88
CA ALA A 41 8.76 -3.24 14.85
C ALA A 41 9.05 -4.59 14.19
N ALA A 42 8.54 -4.83 12.98
CA ALA A 42 8.81 -6.05 12.22
C ALA A 42 10.29 -6.20 11.83
N ARG A 43 10.96 -5.11 11.44
CA ARG A 43 12.43 -5.13 11.22
C ARG A 43 13.19 -5.53 12.48
N TRP A 44 12.78 -4.97 13.62
CA TRP A 44 13.40 -5.27 14.89
C TRP A 44 13.25 -6.73 15.29
N HIS A 45 12.02 -7.24 15.18
CA HIS A 45 11.70 -8.63 15.47
C HIS A 45 12.46 -9.60 14.54
N LYS A 46 12.55 -9.27 13.24
CA LYS A 46 13.34 -10.05 12.29
C LYS A 46 14.82 -10.08 12.69
N ALA A 47 15.39 -8.95 13.06
CA ALA A 47 16.79 -8.86 13.44
C ALA A 47 17.10 -9.67 14.70
N GLU A 48 16.20 -9.65 15.68
CA GLU A 48 16.30 -10.49 16.87
C GLU A 48 16.29 -11.98 16.51
N ALA A 49 15.37 -12.40 15.64
CA ALA A 49 15.29 -13.78 15.17
C ALA A 49 16.52 -14.24 14.37
N GLU A 50 17.15 -13.33 13.63
CA GLU A 50 18.35 -13.61 12.83
C GLU A 50 19.67 -13.41 13.61
N GLY A 51 19.62 -12.87 14.83
CA GLY A 51 20.81 -12.52 15.61
C GLY A 51 21.61 -11.35 14.99
N THR A 52 20.98 -10.52 14.18
CA THR A 52 21.58 -9.38 13.49
C THR A 52 21.21 -8.06 14.17
N LYS A 53 21.82 -6.95 13.75
CA LYS A 53 21.44 -5.62 14.24
C LYS A 53 20.19 -5.13 13.52
N ALA A 54 19.21 -4.65 14.28
CA ALA A 54 17.96 -4.14 13.74
C ALA A 54 18.14 -2.99 12.74
N VAL A 55 19.13 -2.12 12.96
CA VAL A 55 19.44 -0.98 12.08
C VAL A 55 20.04 -1.39 10.73
N GLU A 56 20.63 -2.59 10.64
CA GLU A 56 21.21 -3.15 9.41
C GLU A 56 20.25 -4.14 8.72
N THR A 57 19.15 -4.49 9.38
CA THR A 57 18.20 -5.50 8.90
C THR A 57 17.09 -4.87 8.08
N MET A 58 16.93 -5.37 6.85
CA MET A 58 15.91 -4.94 5.92
C MET A 58 14.83 -6.02 5.73
N LEU A 59 13.57 -5.59 5.62
CA LEU A 59 12.47 -6.40 5.10
C LEU A 59 12.59 -6.51 3.58
N GLN A 60 11.86 -7.45 2.95
CA GLN A 60 12.00 -7.65 1.50
C GLN A 60 11.49 -6.44 0.69
N TRP A 61 10.46 -5.77 1.18
CA TRP A 61 9.94 -4.55 0.55
C TRP A 61 10.79 -3.30 0.83
N ASP A 62 11.67 -3.29 1.83
CA ASP A 62 12.62 -2.18 2.03
C ASP A 62 13.65 -2.10 0.89
N LYS A 63 13.83 -3.20 0.14
CA LYS A 63 14.72 -3.30 -1.02
C LYS A 63 14.04 -2.91 -2.34
N TRP A 64 12.75 -2.56 -2.31
CA TRP A 64 12.04 -2.17 -3.52
C TRP A 64 12.55 -0.82 -4.02
N PRO A 65 12.63 -0.62 -5.36
CA PRO A 65 13.29 0.55 -5.94
C PRO A 65 12.51 1.86 -5.76
N ALA A 66 11.26 1.79 -5.32
CA ALA A 66 10.40 2.96 -5.14
C ALA A 66 9.60 2.85 -3.84
N SER A 67 9.42 3.99 -3.18
CA SER A 67 8.56 4.15 -2.02
C SER A 67 7.70 5.40 -2.17
N GLY A 68 6.56 5.43 -1.47
CA GLY A 68 5.64 6.56 -1.48
C GLY A 68 4.75 6.54 -0.24
N MET A 69 4.11 7.69 0.04
CA MET A 69 3.16 7.81 1.14
C MET A 69 1.73 7.91 0.60
N SER A 70 0.80 7.23 1.27
CA SER A 70 -0.62 7.22 0.90
C SER A 70 -1.47 7.89 1.99
N LYS A 71 -2.37 8.80 1.57
CA LYS A 71 -3.37 9.41 2.47
C LYS A 71 -4.62 8.54 2.53
N THR A 72 -4.84 7.88 3.66
CA THR A 72 -5.80 6.77 3.78
C THR A 72 -7.23 7.15 4.16
N TYR A 73 -7.53 8.41 4.46
CA TYR A 73 -8.87 8.85 4.88
C TYR A 73 -10.00 8.37 3.96
N ASN A 74 -11.13 7.98 4.53
CA ASN A 74 -12.41 7.81 3.83
C ASN A 74 -13.04 9.16 3.53
N VAL A 75 -13.98 9.23 2.59
CA VAL A 75 -14.62 10.51 2.22
C VAL A 75 -15.29 11.21 3.41
N ASP A 76 -15.81 10.44 4.37
CA ASP A 76 -16.54 10.94 5.54
C ASP A 76 -15.81 10.76 6.87
N ARG A 77 -14.62 10.13 6.90
CA ARG A 77 -13.84 9.91 8.14
C ARG A 77 -12.33 10.02 7.93
N MET A 78 -11.67 10.73 8.85
CA MET A 78 -10.21 10.88 8.86
C MET A 78 -9.49 9.58 9.20
N THR A 79 -10.00 8.83 10.18
CA THR A 79 -9.54 7.47 10.48
C THR A 79 -10.39 6.48 9.68
N PRO A 80 -9.81 5.78 8.69
CA PRO A 80 -10.57 4.95 7.79
C PRO A 80 -10.87 3.55 8.36
N ASP A 81 -11.68 2.77 7.64
CA ASP A 81 -11.79 1.32 7.79
C ASP A 81 -11.23 0.54 6.60
N SER A 82 -11.13 -0.78 6.75
CA SER A 82 -10.64 -1.67 5.69
C SER A 82 -11.55 -1.66 4.45
N ALA A 83 -12.88 -1.48 4.58
CA ALA A 83 -13.78 -1.57 3.42
C ALA A 83 -13.62 -0.40 2.44
N GLY A 84 -13.64 0.83 2.95
CA GLY A 84 -13.51 1.99 2.07
C GLY A 84 -12.07 2.23 1.60
N THR A 85 -11.05 1.83 2.37
CA THR A 85 -9.67 1.78 1.88
C THR A 85 -9.48 0.73 0.79
N ALA A 86 -10.09 -0.46 0.92
CA ALA A 86 -10.09 -1.47 -0.13
C ALA A 86 -10.70 -0.97 -1.43
N THR A 87 -11.82 -0.24 -1.35
CA THR A 87 -12.41 0.41 -2.54
C THR A 87 -11.47 1.43 -3.15
N ALA A 88 -10.77 2.22 -2.33
CA ALA A 88 -9.82 3.23 -2.82
C ALA A 88 -8.64 2.62 -3.59
N PHE A 89 -7.91 1.67 -2.98
CA PHE A 89 -6.74 1.10 -3.66
C PHE A 89 -7.10 0.07 -4.74
N SER A 90 -8.27 -0.59 -4.65
CA SER A 90 -8.68 -1.61 -5.63
C SER A 90 -9.45 -1.05 -6.80
N CYS A 91 -10.32 -0.08 -6.58
CA CYS A 91 -11.21 0.48 -7.61
C CYS A 91 -10.80 1.88 -8.08
N GLY A 92 -9.84 2.52 -7.40
CA GLY A 92 -9.38 3.88 -7.75
C GLY A 92 -10.29 5.01 -7.25
N GLU A 93 -11.35 4.70 -6.50
CA GLU A 93 -12.29 5.69 -5.95
C GLU A 93 -12.40 5.58 -4.43
N LYS A 94 -12.30 6.73 -3.74
CA LYS A 94 -12.53 6.77 -2.29
C LYS A 94 -14.02 6.60 -1.97
N ALA A 95 -14.30 5.76 -0.98
CA ALA A 95 -15.65 5.48 -0.52
C ALA A 95 -15.90 5.99 0.90
N ARG A 96 -17.16 5.91 1.34
CA ARG A 96 -17.55 6.18 2.72
C ARG A 96 -17.13 5.05 3.65
N TYR A 97 -17.04 5.35 4.93
CA TYR A 97 -16.67 4.39 5.96
C TYR A 97 -17.66 3.22 6.01
N GLY A 98 -17.16 1.99 5.97
CA GLY A 98 -17.97 0.77 6.02
C GLY A 98 -18.75 0.45 4.75
N THR A 99 -18.34 1.00 3.60
CA THR A 99 -18.86 0.61 2.28
C THR A 99 -17.76 0.01 1.42
N LEU A 100 -18.13 -0.93 0.53
CA LEU A 100 -17.20 -1.69 -0.30
C LEU A 100 -17.69 -1.75 -1.75
N GLY A 101 -16.81 -1.49 -2.71
CA GLY A 101 -17.13 -1.63 -4.14
C GLY A 101 -18.18 -0.65 -4.64
N VAL A 102 -18.39 0.45 -3.93
CA VAL A 102 -19.31 1.53 -4.28
C VAL A 102 -18.65 2.89 -4.08
N ASN A 103 -19.10 3.89 -4.84
CA ASN A 103 -18.58 5.25 -4.74
C ASN A 103 -19.07 5.97 -3.46
N GLN A 104 -18.68 7.24 -3.33
CA GLN A 104 -18.98 8.09 -2.18
C GLN A 104 -20.46 8.44 -1.94
N TYR A 105 -21.36 8.15 -2.88
CA TYR A 105 -22.78 8.49 -2.77
C TYR A 105 -23.58 7.46 -1.95
N VAL A 106 -23.06 6.24 -1.78
CA VAL A 106 -23.72 5.19 -0.98
C VAL A 106 -23.42 5.38 0.49
N LYS A 107 -24.46 5.63 1.30
CA LYS A 107 -24.36 5.62 2.76
C LYS A 107 -24.36 4.18 3.27
N ARG A 108 -23.62 3.93 4.34
CA ARG A 108 -23.63 2.62 5.00
C ARG A 108 -25.07 2.26 5.42
N GLY A 109 -25.53 1.09 4.99
CA GLY A 109 -26.89 0.58 5.27
C GLY A 109 -27.95 0.96 4.24
N ASP A 110 -27.62 1.78 3.23
CA ASP A 110 -28.54 2.14 2.14
C ASP A 110 -28.38 1.17 0.96
N CYS A 111 -29.17 0.08 0.98
CA CYS A 111 -29.13 -0.95 -0.06
C CYS A 111 -29.61 -0.42 -1.42
N ALA A 112 -30.63 0.45 -1.43
CA ALA A 112 -31.21 0.97 -2.67
C ALA A 112 -30.21 1.82 -3.46
N ALA A 113 -29.33 2.55 -2.77
CA ALA A 113 -28.30 3.35 -3.41
C ALA A 113 -27.20 2.53 -4.10
N VAL A 114 -27.08 1.21 -3.83
CA VAL A 114 -26.00 0.38 -4.37
C VAL A 114 -26.10 0.21 -5.88
N GLU A 115 -27.31 0.00 -6.42
CA GLU A 115 -27.52 -0.41 -7.83
C GLU A 115 -26.88 0.55 -8.85
N THR A 116 -26.88 1.85 -8.56
CA THR A 116 -26.40 2.89 -9.50
C THR A 116 -25.00 3.41 -9.17
N ASN A 117 -24.35 2.90 -8.11
CA ASN A 117 -23.12 3.48 -7.56
C ASN A 117 -21.97 2.47 -7.40
N GLN A 118 -22.06 1.32 -8.08
CA GLN A 118 -21.00 0.31 -8.07
C GLN A 118 -19.75 0.82 -8.80
N VAL A 119 -18.57 0.46 -8.28
CA VAL A 119 -17.28 0.74 -8.91
C VAL A 119 -16.51 -0.55 -9.14
N GLN A 120 -15.94 -0.70 -10.35
CA GLN A 120 -15.21 -1.90 -10.73
C GLN A 120 -13.79 -1.89 -10.14
N SER A 121 -13.33 -3.04 -9.67
CA SER A 121 -11.96 -3.19 -9.17
C SER A 121 -10.99 -3.46 -10.32
N MET A 122 -9.70 -3.22 -10.07
CA MET A 122 -8.62 -3.58 -11.01
C MET A 122 -8.63 -5.07 -11.35
N ILE A 123 -9.03 -5.94 -10.41
CA ILE A 123 -9.13 -7.39 -10.63
C ILE A 123 -10.26 -7.73 -11.59
N HIS A 124 -11.34 -6.94 -11.60
CA HIS A 124 -12.44 -7.13 -12.53
C HIS A 124 -12.07 -6.70 -13.96
N ILE A 125 -11.20 -5.70 -14.10
CA ILE A 125 -10.81 -5.12 -15.40
C ILE A 125 -9.60 -5.85 -16.01
N ALA A 126 -8.76 -6.47 -15.18
CA ALA A 126 -7.58 -7.24 -15.59
C ALA A 126 -7.95 -8.51 -16.36
#